data_AF-A0A2U3KDP6-F1
#
_entry.id   AF-A0A2U3KDP6-F1
#
_cell.length_a   1.000
_cell.length_b   1.000
_cell.length_c   1.000
_cell.angle_alpha   90.00
_cell.angle_beta   90.00
_cell.angle_gamma   90.00
#
_symmetry.space_group_name_H-M   'P 1'
#
loop_
_entity.id
_entity.type
_entity.pdbx_description
1 polymer ?
#
loop_
_entity_poly.entity_id
_entity_poly.type
_entity_poly.pdbx_seq_one_letter_code
_entity_poly.pdbx_strand_id
1 'polypeptide(L)' 'MCDGPEAGLAHIEAALEQGELANYYLAHSARADMCRRLGRTAEARASYEKALALTQQEPERKFLQERIRQLK' A
#
# COMPACT_ATOMS: atom_id res chain seq x y z
N MET A 1 3.86 15.71 5.53
CA MET A 1 2.43 15.44 5.79
C MET A 1 2.14 15.89 7.21
N CYS A 2 1.19 16.80 7.40
CA CYS A 2 0.97 17.52 8.66
C CYS A 2 0.27 16.70 9.77
N ASP A 3 -0.40 15.58 9.43
CA ASP A 3 -1.34 14.92 10.37
C ASP A 3 -0.92 13.49 10.78
N GLY A 4 0.32 13.09 10.45
CA GLY A 4 0.85 11.77 10.79
C GLY A 4 0.39 10.64 9.86
N PRO A 5 0.93 9.42 10.07
CA PRO A 5 0.67 8.27 9.19
C PRO A 5 -0.77 7.73 9.27
N GLU A 6 -1.48 7.96 10.38
CA GLU A 6 -2.85 7.48 10.58
C GLU A 6 -3.87 8.28 9.77
N ALA A 7 -3.78 9.62 9.79
CA ALA A 7 -4.59 10.48 8.94
C ALA A 7 -4.33 10.22 7.44
N GLY A 8 -3.06 10.04 7.09
CA GLY A 8 -2.67 9.66 5.72
C GLY A 8 -3.29 8.33 5.27
N LEU A 9 -3.30 7.33 6.15
CA LEU A 9 -3.95 6.04 5.88
C LEU A 9 -5.45 6.22 5.66
N ALA A 10 -6.14 6.97 6.52
CA ALA A 10 -7.58 7.19 6.41
C ALA A 10 -7.99 7.84 5.07
N HIS A 11 -7.22 8.82 4.58
CA HIS A 11 -7.47 9.42 3.26
C HIS A 11 -7.29 8.43 2.11
N ILE A 12 -6.27 7.58 2.18
CA ILE A 12 -6.01 6.56 1.16
C ILE A 12 -7.13 5.51 1.18
N GLU A 13 -7.57 5.07 2.37
CA GLU A 13 -8.66 4.11 2.50
C GLU A 13 -9.97 4.67 1.96
N ALA A 14 -10.34 5.90 2.30
CA ALA A 14 -11.53 6.55 1.75
C ALA A 14 -11.49 6.63 0.21
N ALA A 15 -10.35 6.98 -0.38
CA ALA A 15 -10.20 7.04 -1.83
C ALA A 15 -10.22 5.66 -2.51
N LEU A 16 -9.78 4.60 -1.81
CA LEU A 16 -9.90 3.22 -2.27
C LEU A 16 -11.35 2.72 -2.20
N GLU A 17 -12.09 3.10 -1.15
CA GLU A 17 -13.51 2.76 -0.97
C GLU A 17 -14.40 3.44 -2.01
N GLN A 18 -14.06 4.67 -2.42
CA GLN A 18 -14.75 5.38 -3.51
C GLN A 18 -14.50 4.75 -4.89
N GLY A 19 -13.59 3.79 -5.00
CA GLY A 19 -13.37 3.00 -6.21
C GLY A 19 -12.46 3.67 -7.26
N GLU A 20 -12.27 4.98 -7.20
CA GLU A 20 -11.44 5.73 -8.17
C GLU A 20 -9.98 5.25 -8.19
N LEU A 21 -9.46 4.81 -7.03
CA LEU A 21 -8.09 4.32 -6.90
C LEU A 21 -8.00 2.80 -6.69
N ALA A 22 -9.13 2.07 -6.74
CA ALA A 22 -9.15 0.64 -6.42
C ALA A 22 -8.27 -0.20 -7.35
N ASN A 23 -8.11 0.21 -8.61
CA ASN A 23 -7.24 -0.45 -9.60
C ASN A 23 -5.86 0.21 -9.74
N TYR A 24 -5.55 1.20 -8.92
CA TYR A 24 -4.28 1.91 -8.98
C TYR A 24 -3.29 1.32 -7.98
N TYR A 25 -2.29 0.57 -8.49
CA TYR A 25 -1.34 -0.15 -7.65
C TYR A 25 -0.57 0.78 -6.67
N LEU A 26 -0.32 2.03 -7.06
CA LEU A 26 0.36 3.01 -6.20
C LEU A 26 -0.47 3.41 -4.97
N ALA A 27 -1.80 3.40 -5.08
CA ALA A 27 -2.66 3.64 -3.92
C ALA A 27 -2.53 2.50 -2.88
N HIS A 28 -2.51 1.25 -3.34
CA HIS A 28 -2.27 0.09 -2.49
C HIS A 28 -0.84 0.07 -1.90
N SER A 29 0.16 0.49 -2.68
CA SER A 29 1.54 0.64 -2.20
C SER A 29 1.68 1.72 -1.11
N ALA A 30 0.99 2.86 -1.29
CA ALA A 30 0.95 3.94 -0.31
C ALA A 30 0.25 3.50 0.99
N ARG A 31 -0.91 2.81 0.88
CA ARG A 31 -1.59 2.19 2.03
C ARG A 31 -0.65 1.27 2.79
N ALA A 32 0.07 0.41 2.07
CA ALA A 32 1.02 -0.52 2.66
C ALA A 32 2.15 0.16 3.44
N ASP A 33 2.71 1.25 2.92
CA ASP A 33 3.76 1.99 3.63
C ASP A 33 3.22 2.68 4.89
N MET A 34 2.00 3.24 4.85
CA MET A 34 1.37 3.83 6.03
C MET A 34 1.09 2.77 7.11
N CYS A 35 0.51 1.62 6.74
CA CYS A 35 0.31 0.49 7.66
C CYS A 35 1.65 0.03 8.28
N ARG A 36 2.71 -0.07 7.49
CA ARG A 36 4.06 -0.43 7.98
C ARG A 36 4.57 0.57 9.01
N ARG A 37 4.40 1.87 8.77
CA ARG A 37 4.81 2.94 9.70
C ARG A 37 4.01 2.94 11.00
N LEU A 38 2.77 2.44 10.95
CA LEU A 38 1.89 2.25 12.11
C LEU A 38 2.13 0.91 12.84
N GLY A 39 3.08 0.07 12.38
CA GLY A 39 3.33 -1.26 12.96
C GLY A 39 2.29 -2.32 12.58
N ARG A 40 1.38 -2.00 11.65
CA ARG A 40 0.33 -2.89 11.15
C ARG A 40 0.85 -3.77 10.02
N THR A 41 1.75 -4.70 10.35
CA THR A 41 2.48 -5.51 9.36
C THR A 41 1.57 -6.38 8.49
N ALA A 42 0.51 -6.96 9.06
CA ALA A 42 -0.43 -7.80 8.32
C ALA A 42 -1.20 -7.01 7.24
N GLU A 43 -1.71 -5.83 7.59
CA GLU A 43 -2.40 -4.92 6.66
C GLU A 43 -1.44 -4.38 5.59
N ALA A 44 -0.19 -4.09 5.97
CA ALA A 44 0.85 -3.67 5.04
C ALA A 44 1.14 -4.76 4.00
N ARG A 45 1.28 -6.01 4.43
CA ARG A 45 1.53 -7.15 3.56
C ARG A 45 0.39 -7.35 2.56
N ALA A 46 -0.86 -7.42 3.05
CA ALA A 46 -2.03 -7.59 2.19
C ALA A 46 -2.15 -6.48 1.14
N SER A 47 -1.82 -5.24 1.52
CA SER A 47 -1.85 -4.09 0.61
C SER A 47 -0.75 -4.17 -0.45
N TYR A 48 0.47 -4.58 -0.10
CA TYR A 48 1.53 -4.80 -1.08
C TYR A 48 1.22 -5.97 -2.02
N GLU A 49 0.60 -7.06 -1.54
CA GLU A 49 0.18 -8.17 -2.38
C GLU A 49 -0.89 -7.74 -3.40
N LYS A 50 -1.82 -6.88 -2.99
CA LYS A 50 -2.81 -6.30 -3.90
C LYS A 50 -2.18 -5.35 -4.92
N ALA A 51 -1.22 -4.52 -4.51
CA ALA A 51 -0.43 -3.71 -5.43
C ALA A 51 0.29 -4.58 -6.46
N LEU A 52 0.90 -5.69 -6.02
CA LEU A 52 1.63 -6.62 -6.89
C LEU A 52 0.72 -7.30 -7.92
N ALA A 53 -0.53 -7.61 -7.55
CA ALA A 53 -1.52 -8.16 -8.47
C ALA A 53 -1.97 -7.17 -9.55
N LEU A 54 -2.00 -5.87 -9.24
CA LEU A 54 -2.40 -4.81 -10.17
C LEU A 54 -1.25 -4.31 -11.06
N THR A 55 0.00 -4.54 -10.66
CA THR A 55 1.18 -4.15 -11.43
C THR A 55 1.48 -5.14 -12.55
N GLN A 56 1.64 -4.60 -13.77
CA GLN A 56 2.05 -5.36 -14.96
C GLN A 56 3.54 -5.20 -15.30
N GLN A 57 4.21 -4.18 -14.76
CA GLN A 57 5.62 -3.88 -15.03
C GLN A 57 6.54 -4.68 -14.09
N GLU A 58 7.47 -5.45 -14.67
CA GLU A 58 8.46 -6.24 -13.95
C GLU A 58 9.30 -5.45 -12.91
N PRO A 59 9.81 -4.23 -13.18
CA PRO A 59 10.55 -3.46 -12.17
C PRO A 59 9.71 -3.13 -10.93
N GLU A 60 8.48 -2.68 -11.11
CA GLU A 60 7.55 -2.41 -10.01
C GLU A 60 7.18 -3.69 -9.25
N ARG A 61 7.01 -4.84 -9.94
CA ARG A 61 6.77 -6.13 -9.27
C ARG A 61 7.94 -6.51 -8.36
N LYS A 62 9.18 -6.35 -8.82
CA LYS A 62 10.38 -6.62 -8.01
C LYS A 62 10.42 -5.70 -6.79
N PHE A 63 10.19 -4.40 -6.98
CA PHE A 63 10.15 -3.44 -5.89
C PHE A 63 9.13 -3.85 -4.82
N LEU A 64 7.89 -4.19 -5.22
CA LEU A 64 6.83 -4.60 -4.29
C LEU A 64 7.17 -5.91 -3.56
N GLN A 65 7.74 -6.89 -4.27
CA GLN A 65 8.21 -8.14 -3.65
C GLN A 65 9.32 -7.91 -2.63
N GLU A 66 10.27 -7.01 -2.90
CA GLU A 66 11.31 -6.64 -1.94
C GLU A 66 10.71 -5.98 -0.70
N ARG A 67 9.71 -5.12 -0.86
CA ARG A 67 9.00 -4.51 0.29
C ARG A 67 8.28 -5.56 1.13
N ILE A 68 7.60 -6.53 0.51
CA ILE A 68 6.96 -7.64 1.22
C ILE A 68 7.98 -8.45 2.03
N ARG A 69 9.16 -8.72 1.45
CA ARG A 69 10.24 -9.45 2.16
C ARG A 69 10.83 -8.67 3.34
N GLN A 70 10.76 -7.34 3.31
CA GLN A 70 11.23 -6.49 4.41
C GLN A 70 10.24 -6.42 5.58
N LEU A 71 8.98 -6.84 5.39
CA LEU A 71 7.99 -6.97 6.44
C LEU A 71 8.27 -8.27 7.21
N LYS A 72 8.77 -8.16 8.44
CA LYS A 72 8.98 -9.29 9.36
C LYS A 72 7.73 -9.59 10.17
#